data_AF-A0A2V9M1G8-F1
#
_entry.id   AF-A0A2V9M1G8-F1
#
_cell.length_a   1.000
_cell.length_b   1.000
_cell.length_c   1.000
_cell.angle_alpha   90.00
_cell.angle_beta   90.00
_cell.angle_gamma   90.00
#
_symmetry.space_group_name_H-M   'P 1'
#
loop_
_entity.id
_entity.type
_entity.pdbx_description
1 polymer ?
#
loop_
_entity_poly.entity_id
_entity_poly.type
_entity_poly.pdbx_seq_one_letter_code
_entity_poly.pdbx_strand_id
1 'polypeptide(L)'
;MTRTHATYLFTLVFLCSAVMLDGTERKLDWRKGHLLAVNVEGHGGSTRSVVWRSYCIDGGDHVYSAVSRRKARMNLEVNDPVRFATAGNQLYVVDRKGKTHVLKYLRRETSADRCAKTAVP
;
A
#
# COMPACT_ATOMS: atom_id res chain seq x y z
N MET A 1 16.17 54.20 -31.48
CA MET A 1 15.33 53.40 -32.40
C MET A 1 15.99 52.04 -32.58
N THR A 2 15.17 50.97 -32.55
CA THR A 2 15.43 49.55 -32.94
C THR A 2 16.61 48.84 -32.25
N ARG A 3 16.43 48.07 -31.16
CA ARG A 3 15.76 46.76 -31.04
C ARG A 3 16.30 45.73 -32.05
N THR A 4 17.11 44.80 -31.58
CA THR A 4 17.11 43.41 -32.06
C THR A 4 17.66 42.49 -30.98
N HIS A 5 16.79 41.57 -30.60
CA HIS A 5 17.00 40.51 -29.63
C HIS A 5 17.94 39.46 -30.23
N ALA A 6 18.92 39.01 -29.45
CA ALA A 6 19.59 37.73 -29.67
C ALA A 6 19.58 36.96 -28.34
N THR A 7 18.38 36.48 -28.02
CA THR A 7 18.08 35.48 -27.01
C THR A 7 18.84 34.18 -27.30
N TYR A 8 19.86 33.87 -26.49
CA TYR A 8 20.34 32.51 -26.27
C TYR A 8 20.50 32.32 -24.75
N LEU A 9 19.53 31.69 -24.10
CA LEU A 9 19.41 30.24 -23.89
C LEU A 9 20.32 29.75 -22.75
N PHE A 10 19.67 29.07 -21.81
CA PHE A 10 20.24 27.98 -21.01
C PHE A 10 21.12 28.31 -19.80
N THR A 11 20.50 28.87 -18.76
CA THR A 11 20.72 28.34 -17.39
C THR A 11 19.39 28.33 -16.66
N LEU A 12 18.55 27.36 -17.03
CA LEU A 12 17.41 26.97 -16.21
C LEU A 12 18.00 26.28 -14.98
N VAL A 13 18.27 27.08 -13.94
CA VAL A 13 18.64 26.57 -12.62
C VAL A 13 17.47 25.72 -12.17
N PHE A 14 17.63 24.40 -12.37
CA PHE A 14 16.74 23.37 -11.88
C PHE A 14 16.90 23.35 -10.36
N LEU A 15 16.31 24.34 -9.70
CA LEU A 15 16.07 24.34 -8.27
C LEU A 15 14.93 23.35 -8.02
N CYS A 16 15.18 22.08 -8.33
CA CYS A 16 14.49 20.98 -7.68
C CYS A 16 15.01 20.95 -6.24
N SER A 17 14.60 21.94 -5.45
CA SER A 17 14.42 21.76 -4.03
C SER A 17 13.36 20.66 -3.89
N ALA A 18 13.81 19.41 -3.99
CA ALA A 18 13.10 18.29 -3.45
C ALA A 18 12.97 18.62 -1.96
N VAL A 19 11.86 19.28 -1.63
CA VAL A 19 11.35 19.36 -0.28
C VAL A 19 11.07 17.91 0.07
N MET A 20 12.11 17.21 0.54
CA MET A 20 11.95 16.00 1.30
C MET A 20 11.25 16.49 2.56
N LEU A 21 9.92 16.51 2.53
CA LEU A 21 9.13 16.42 3.74
C LEU A 21 9.59 15.12 4.39
N ASP A 22 10.63 15.23 5.23
CA ASP A 22 11.14 14.18 6.09
C ASP A 22 10.11 14.02 7.21
N GLY A 23 8.94 13.57 6.79
CA GLY A 23 7.74 13.47 7.58
C GLY A 23 7.89 12.25 8.45
N THR A 24 8.77 12.29 9.46
CA THR A 24 8.90 11.26 10.49
C THR A 24 8.66 9.87 9.91
N GLU A 25 9.46 9.48 8.89
CA GLU A 25 9.32 8.15 8.30
C GLU A 25 9.65 7.16 9.41
N ARG A 26 8.60 6.62 10.04
CA ARG A 26 8.70 5.49 10.94
C ARG A 26 9.54 4.47 10.17
N LYS A 27 10.73 4.15 10.70
CA LYS A 27 11.70 3.27 10.01
C LYS A 27 11.10 1.88 9.92
N LEU A 28 10.35 1.64 8.86
CA LEU A 28 9.67 0.39 8.57
C LEU A 28 10.61 -0.49 7.76
N ASP A 29 10.69 -1.77 8.14
CA ASP A 29 11.41 -2.77 7.36
C ASP A 29 10.58 -3.14 6.13
N TRP A 30 10.80 -2.38 5.05
CA TRP A 30 10.07 -2.53 3.80
C TRP A 30 10.54 -3.76 3.04
N ARG A 31 9.60 -4.63 2.72
CA ARG A 31 9.76 -5.86 1.96
C ARG A 31 9.02 -5.77 0.63
N LYS A 32 9.49 -6.55 -0.34
CA LYS A 32 8.79 -6.79 -1.61
C LYS A 32 8.04 -8.11 -1.50
N GLY A 33 6.87 -8.19 -2.12
CA GLY A 33 6.05 -9.39 -2.15
C GLY A 33 5.03 -9.35 -3.28
N HIS A 34 4.09 -10.28 -3.29
CA HIS A 34 2.98 -10.33 -4.25
C HIS A 34 1.65 -10.45 -3.51
N LEU A 35 0.62 -9.76 -3.98
CA LEU A 35 -0.71 -9.91 -3.41
C LEU A 35 -1.34 -11.21 -3.92
N LEU A 36 -1.55 -12.19 -3.07
CA LEU A 36 -2.12 -13.49 -3.46
C LEU A 36 -3.65 -13.48 -3.57
N ALA A 37 -4.32 -12.76 -2.67
CA ALA A 37 -5.78 -12.76 -2.60
C ALA A 37 -6.32 -11.53 -1.90
N VAL A 38 -7.52 -11.13 -2.32
CA VAL A 38 -8.35 -10.14 -1.64
C VAL A 38 -9.75 -10.73 -1.45
N ASN A 39 -10.08 -11.10 -0.22
CA ASN A 39 -11.42 -11.60 0.13
C ASN A 39 -12.27 -10.45 0.64
N VAL A 40 -13.52 -10.36 0.17
CA VAL A 40 -14.47 -9.33 0.59
C VAL A 40 -15.64 -9.99 1.29
N GLU A 41 -15.82 -9.72 2.58
CA GLU A 41 -16.92 -10.22 3.38
C GLU A 41 -17.85 -9.06 3.76
N GLY A 42 -19.10 -9.16 3.34
CA GLY A 42 -20.16 -8.22 3.71
C GLY A 42 -21.00 -8.80 4.83
N HIS A 43 -21.02 -8.16 6.00
CA HIS A 43 -22.00 -8.48 7.04
C HIS A 43 -23.23 -7.58 6.87
N GLY A 44 -24.34 -8.17 6.42
CA GLY A 44 -25.61 -7.49 6.19
C GLY A 44 -26.68 -7.96 7.19
N GLY A 45 -27.06 -7.07 8.11
CA GLY A 45 -28.14 -7.34 9.08
C GLY A 45 -28.79 -6.07 9.67
N SER A 46 -28.20 -4.89 9.46
CA SER A 46 -28.83 -3.61 9.82
C SER A 46 -28.43 -2.53 8.82
N THR A 47 -29.04 -1.36 8.93
CA THR A 47 -28.96 -0.17 8.04
C THR A 47 -27.56 0.36 7.71
N ARG A 48 -26.48 -0.28 8.19
CA ARG A 48 -25.08 -0.05 7.77
C ARG A 48 -24.35 -1.38 7.54
N SER A 49 -24.30 -1.85 6.29
CA SER A 49 -23.46 -2.99 5.91
C SER A 49 -21.99 -2.65 6.12
N VAL A 50 -21.31 -3.39 7.00
CA VAL A 50 -19.86 -3.30 7.17
C VAL A 50 -19.22 -4.24 6.16
N VAL A 51 -18.32 -3.70 5.34
CA VAL A 51 -17.54 -4.47 4.38
C VAL A 51 -16.14 -4.62 4.91
N TRP A 52 -15.74 -5.86 5.11
CA TRP A 52 -14.40 -6.22 5.49
C TRP A 52 -13.64 -6.75 4.28
N ARG A 53 -12.35 -6.43 4.23
CA ARG A 53 -11.44 -6.95 3.21
C ARG A 53 -10.25 -7.61 3.87
N SER A 54 -10.01 -8.87 3.54
CA SER A 54 -8.82 -9.61 3.93
C SER A 54 -7.82 -9.61 2.78
N TYR A 55 -6.56 -9.36 3.08
CA TYR A 55 -5.45 -9.28 2.12
C TYR A 55 -4.41 -10.33 2.47
N CYS A 56 -3.96 -11.06 1.45
CA CYS A 56 -2.91 -12.06 1.54
C CYS A 56 -1.71 -11.60 0.73
N ILE A 57 -0.56 -11.45 1.38
CA ILE A 57 0.68 -11.02 0.72
C ILE A 57 1.71 -12.14 0.86
N ASP A 58 2.20 -12.64 -0.25
CA ASP A 58 3.38 -13.50 -0.31
C ASP A 58 4.66 -12.65 -0.20
N GLY A 59 5.41 -12.84 0.88
CA GLY A 59 6.70 -12.20 1.10
C GLY A 59 7.91 -13.05 0.67
N GLY A 60 7.70 -14.17 -0.04
CA GLY A 60 8.73 -15.13 -0.44
C GLY A 60 8.88 -16.27 0.56
N ASP A 61 9.24 -15.95 1.81
CA ASP A 61 9.41 -16.98 2.86
C ASP A 61 8.10 -17.29 3.61
N HIS A 62 7.22 -16.29 3.67
CA HIS A 62 6.02 -16.29 4.49
C HIS A 62 4.87 -15.58 3.79
N VAL A 63 3.66 -16.00 4.13
CA VAL A 63 2.42 -15.35 3.74
C VAL A 63 1.89 -14.51 4.90
N TYR A 64 1.52 -13.27 4.61
CA TYR A 64 1.06 -12.28 5.59
C TYR A 64 -0.42 -12.01 5.37
N SER A 65 -1.20 -12.18 6.45
CA SER A 65 -2.64 -11.88 6.45
C SER A 65 -2.92 -10.56 7.15
N ALA A 66 -3.72 -9.71 6.53
CA ALA A 66 -4.18 -8.46 7.12
C ALA A 66 -5.63 -8.14 6.74
N VAL A 67 -6.31 -7.34 7.55
CA VAL A 67 -7.71 -6.95 7.32
C VAL A 67 -7.92 -5.44 7.35
N SER A 68 -8.91 -4.97 6.59
CA SER A 68 -9.41 -3.62 6.62
C SER A 68 -10.92 -3.60 6.81
N ARG A 69 -11.39 -2.81 7.78
CA ARG A 69 -12.81 -2.54 8.06
C ARG A 69 -13.39 -1.42 7.16
N ARG A 70 -12.53 -0.71 6.42
CA ARG A 70 -12.93 0.49 5.67
C ARG A 70 -13.25 0.16 4.23
N LYS A 71 -14.19 0.93 3.65
CA LYS A 71 -14.45 1.01 2.21
C LYS A 71 -13.23 1.42 1.37
N ALA A 72 -12.10 1.79 1.99
CA ALA A 72 -10.89 2.22 1.31
C ALA A 72 -10.57 1.27 0.16
N ARG A 73 -10.80 1.78 -1.07
CA ARG A 73 -10.41 1.09 -2.30
C ARG A 73 -8.90 1.29 -2.41
N MET A 74 -8.17 0.21 -2.18
CA MET A 74 -6.73 0.18 -2.38
C MET A 74 -6.50 -0.19 -3.83
N ASN A 75 -5.58 0.50 -4.50
CA ASN A 75 -5.24 0.17 -5.88
C ASN A 75 -4.22 -0.98 -5.90
N LEU A 76 -4.70 -2.16 -5.52
CA LEU A 76 -3.95 -3.41 -5.42
C LEU A 76 -4.63 -4.45 -6.30
N GLU A 77 -3.84 -5.17 -7.08
CA GLU A 77 -4.30 -6.25 -7.95
C GLU A 77 -3.75 -7.58 -7.46
N VAL A 78 -4.52 -8.66 -7.64
CA VAL A 78 -4.06 -10.01 -7.30
C VAL A 78 -2.96 -10.41 -8.28
N ASN A 79 -1.93 -11.07 -7.76
CA ASN A 79 -0.65 -11.43 -8.38
C ASN A 79 0.28 -10.24 -8.69
N ASP A 80 -0.11 -9.00 -8.39
CA ASP A 80 0.77 -7.86 -8.59
C ASP A 80 1.82 -7.76 -7.49
N PRO A 81 3.03 -7.26 -7.83
CA PRO A 81 4.05 -6.97 -6.84
C PRO A 81 3.58 -5.84 -5.91
N VAL A 82 3.82 -6.03 -4.62
CA VAL A 82 3.50 -5.05 -3.58
C VAL A 82 4.72 -4.77 -2.71
N ARG A 83 4.82 -3.54 -2.22
CA ARG A 83 5.77 -3.18 -1.16
C ARG A 83 5.03 -3.10 0.16
N PHE A 84 5.49 -3.83 1.16
CA PHE A 84 4.79 -3.95 2.44
C PHE A 84 5.77 -3.95 3.61
N ALA A 85 5.26 -3.64 4.80
CA ALA A 85 6.02 -3.72 6.04
C ALA A 85 5.09 -4.10 7.19
N THR A 86 5.63 -4.67 8.25
CA THR A 86 4.86 -4.98 9.47
C THR A 86 5.46 -4.25 10.65
N ALA A 87 4.62 -3.66 11.51
CA ALA A 87 5.06 -3.10 12.78
C ALA A 87 3.97 -3.21 13.83
N GLY A 88 4.20 -3.99 14.89
CA GLY A 88 3.20 -4.29 15.91
C GLY A 88 1.99 -5.01 15.30
N ASN A 89 0.78 -4.48 15.54
CA ASN A 89 -0.47 -5.01 15.01
C ASN A 89 -0.88 -4.39 13.65
N GLN A 90 0.05 -3.75 12.95
CA GLN A 90 -0.20 -3.05 11.69
C GLN A 90 0.61 -3.68 10.55
N LEU A 91 -0.06 -3.82 9.41
CA LEU A 91 0.58 -4.11 8.13
C LEU A 91 0.43 -2.88 7.24
N TYR A 92 1.55 -2.40 6.75
CA TYR A 92 1.63 -1.29 5.81
C TYR A 92 1.77 -1.87 4.41
N VAL A 93 1.00 -1.34 3.46
CA VAL A 93 1.11 -1.71 2.05
C VAL A 93 1.07 -0.47 1.19
N VAL A 94 1.94 -0.42 0.18
CA VAL A 94 1.98 0.66 -0.79
C VAL A 94 1.21 0.22 -2.03
N ASP A 95 0.21 1.00 -2.42
CA ASP A 95 -0.57 0.72 -3.63
C ASP A 95 0.17 1.12 -4.91
N ARG A 96 -0.39 0.77 -6.08
CA ARG A 96 0.21 1.12 -7.38
C ARG A 96 0.40 2.63 -7.61
N LYS A 97 -0.28 3.49 -6.86
CA LYS A 97 -0.15 4.96 -6.93
C LYS A 97 0.88 5.50 -5.93
N GLY A 98 1.62 4.63 -5.25
CA GLY A 98 2.59 5.02 -4.23
C GLY A 98 1.96 5.40 -2.89
N LYS A 99 0.65 5.21 -2.70
CA LYS A 99 -0.03 5.55 -1.44
C LYS A 99 0.11 4.42 -0.43
N THR A 100 0.59 4.75 0.76
CA THR A 100 0.66 3.83 1.90
C THR A 100 -0.70 3.68 2.57
N HIS A 101 -1.14 2.44 2.73
CA HIS A 101 -2.33 2.04 3.47
C HIS A 101 -1.93 1.26 4.73
N VAL A 102 -2.67 1.50 5.81
CA VAL A 102 -2.47 0.79 7.08
C VAL A 102 -3.61 -0.20 7.27
N LEU A 103 -3.25 -1.47 7.40
CA LEU A 103 -4.12 -2.60 7.64
C LEU A 103 -3.91 -3.13 9.05
N LYS A 104 -4.93 -3.78 9.61
CA LYS A 104 -4.77 -4.55 10.85
C LYS A 104 -4.05 -5.85 10.49
N TYR A 105 -2.84 -6.02 10.99
CA TYR A 105 -2.07 -7.25 10.82
C TYR A 105 -2.71 -8.36 11.67
N LEU A 106 -2.87 -9.54 11.06
CA LEU A 106 -3.42 -10.70 11.74
C LEU A 106 -2.30 -11.68 12.12
N ARG A 107 -1.57 -12.20 11.13
CA ARG A 107 -0.56 -13.26 11.33
C ARG A 107 0.37 -13.42 10.13
N ARG A 108 1.49 -14.11 10.36
CA ARG A 108 2.40 -14.67 9.34
C ARG A 108 2.26 -16.19 9.33
N GLU A 109 2.30 -16.78 8.15
CA GLU A 109 2.14 -18.21 7.92
C GLU A 109 3.17 -18.72 6.91
N THR A 110 3.46 -20.02 6.92
CA THR A 110 4.37 -20.66 5.96
C THR A 110 3.67 -21.15 4.69
N SER A 111 2.33 -21.17 4.66
CA SER A 111 1.54 -21.59 3.49
C SER A 111 0.41 -20.60 3.20
N ALA A 112 0.11 -20.41 1.91
CA ALA A 112 -0.97 -19.57 1.42
C ALA A 112 -2.37 -20.11 1.73
N ASP A 113 -2.51 -21.42 1.94
CA ASP A 113 -3.82 -22.10 2.08
C ASP A 113 -4.63 -21.61 3.29
N ARG A 114 -3.93 -21.17 4.33
CA ARG A 114 -4.54 -20.65 5.56
C ARG A 114 -4.91 -19.17 5.45
N CYS A 115 -4.28 -18.44 4.53
CA CYS A 115 -4.58 -17.04 4.33
C CYS A 115 -5.97 -16.85 3.69
N ALA A 116 -6.29 -17.66 2.67
CA ALA A 116 -7.58 -17.62 1.98
C ALA A 116 -8.78 -18.00 2.87
N LYS A 117 -8.55 -18.76 3.94
CA LYS A 117 -9.58 -19.22 4.90
C LYS A 117 -9.73 -18.31 6.11
N THR A 118 -9.04 -17.17 6.16
CA THR A 118 -9.10 -16.28 7.31
C THR A 118 -10.45 -15.55 7.30
N ALA A 119 -11.43 -16.14 7.99
CA ALA A 119 -12.72 -15.52 8.26
C ALA A 119 -12.49 -14.18 8.96
N VAL A 120 -13.18 -13.15 8.50
CA VAL A 120 -13.19 -11.87 9.19
C VAL A 120 -13.96 -12.07 10.51
N PRO A 121 -13.41 -11.65 11.66
CA PRO A 121 -14.13 -11.71 12.94
C PRO A 121 -15.35 -10.78 12.99
#